data_AF-A0A662LSK0-F1
#
_entry.id   AF-A0A662LSK0-F1
#
_cell.length_a   1.000
_cell.length_b   1.000
_cell.length_c   1.000
_cell.angle_alpha   90.00
_cell.angle_beta   90.00
_cell.angle_gamma   90.00
#
_symmetry.space_group_name_H-M   'P 1'
#
loop_
_entity.id
_entity.type
_entity.pdbx_description
1 polymer ?
#
loop_
_entity_poly.entity_id
_entity_poly.type
_entity_poly.pdbx_seq_one_letter_code
_entity_poly.pdbx_strand_id
1 'polypeptide(L)'
;AGDVTGDDIIDLFVTDNTQLRGSGLFRQYNGIENAFFETDHSWSYFGGFGSAVALADINNDNHLDLATGGWWNPLLIFYNQGSGFSDNPQWNSEVSSVIEKILFGDIGPTLEKQKLMKKTYSNSEHKQLFYLPHQPIQYISKISCDGVELNDDEYTFSREHGWFSICKEEINTIDVEYYYSKSLDMIYSNWDPGKGNFLYYNNNLFEDLFCMGDLIFQDVDPGEQLRGTVQIENRGDEGSLLDWDIVEWPTCGEWTFSKSQGDDLTPQQGALVIDITIIAPMEKNQEYGGELIIKNRNDPMDFEAISMSLTTSKKKNLSLYDFMEEYFTFPSQFRIIERIFNWITFQ
;
A
#
# COMPACT_ATOMS: atom_id res chain seq x y z
N ALA A 1 17.91 11.68 -8.60
CA ALA A 1 18.19 10.79 -7.47
C ALA A 1 16.86 10.25 -6.98
N GLY A 2 16.85 9.02 -6.49
CA GLY A 2 15.65 8.30 -6.04
C GLY A 2 16.05 6.87 -5.67
N ASP A 3 15.22 6.17 -4.90
CA ASP A 3 15.43 4.76 -4.55
C ASP A 3 14.99 3.88 -5.74
N VAL A 4 15.92 3.54 -6.63
CA VAL A 4 15.64 2.71 -7.82
C VAL A 4 15.83 1.23 -7.49
N THR A 5 16.71 0.90 -6.55
CA THR A 5 16.96 -0.47 -6.08
C THR A 5 15.85 -1.00 -5.16
N GLY A 6 15.05 -0.13 -4.54
CA GLY A 6 14.02 -0.49 -3.57
C GLY A 6 14.59 -0.90 -2.22
N ASP A 7 15.77 -0.41 -1.87
CA ASP A 7 16.49 -0.75 -0.62
C ASP A 7 16.41 0.33 0.46
N ASP A 8 15.52 1.32 0.29
CA ASP A 8 15.37 2.52 1.13
C ASP A 8 16.63 3.43 1.15
N ILE A 9 17.56 3.25 0.20
CA ILE A 9 18.75 4.09 0.00
C ILE A 9 18.64 4.80 -1.36
N ILE A 10 18.96 6.09 -1.37
CA ILE A 10 18.82 6.91 -2.57
C ILE A 10 19.99 6.68 -3.54
N ASP A 11 19.65 6.40 -4.79
CA ASP A 11 20.59 6.27 -5.90
C ASP A 11 20.79 7.59 -6.66
N LEU A 12 21.95 7.70 -7.32
CA LEU A 12 22.34 8.87 -8.10
C LEU A 12 22.26 8.59 -9.60
N PHE A 13 21.59 9.49 -10.33
CA PHE A 13 21.60 9.53 -11.79
C PHE A 13 22.33 10.76 -12.28
N VAL A 14 23.24 10.54 -13.23
CA VAL A 14 23.98 11.61 -13.89
C VAL A 14 24.05 11.35 -15.39
N THR A 15 24.23 12.42 -16.14
CA THR A 15 24.54 12.34 -17.56
C THR A 15 25.62 13.33 -17.94
N ASP A 16 26.39 12.98 -18.96
CA ASP A 16 27.28 13.90 -19.66
C ASP A 16 27.05 13.78 -21.17
N ASN A 17 27.60 14.73 -21.93
CA ASN A 17 27.41 14.79 -23.37
C ASN A 17 28.73 14.77 -24.16
N THR A 18 28.65 14.41 -25.44
CA THR A 18 29.82 14.30 -26.33
C THR A 18 30.22 15.62 -27.01
N GLN A 19 29.56 16.75 -26.73
CA GLN A 19 29.83 18.02 -27.43
C GLN A 19 31.28 18.48 -27.27
N LEU A 20 31.84 18.32 -26.07
CA LEU A 20 33.18 18.78 -25.72
C LEU A 20 34.01 17.68 -25.02
N ARG A 21 33.91 16.41 -25.48
CA ARG A 21 34.69 15.23 -25.01
C ARG A 21 34.12 14.46 -23.80
N GLY A 22 32.87 14.67 -23.39
CA GLY A 22 32.22 13.78 -22.43
C GLY A 22 31.91 12.41 -23.05
N SER A 23 31.55 11.45 -22.20
CA SER A 23 31.31 10.07 -22.62
C SER A 23 29.99 9.89 -23.37
N GLY A 24 29.04 10.80 -23.21
CA GLY A 24 27.68 10.67 -23.72
C GLY A 24 26.83 9.67 -22.96
N LEU A 25 27.24 9.25 -21.75
CA LEU A 25 26.57 8.22 -20.97
C LEU A 25 25.62 8.84 -19.95
N PHE A 26 24.42 8.28 -19.88
CA PHE A 26 23.61 8.27 -18.65
C PHE A 26 24.14 7.18 -17.74
N ARG A 27 24.20 7.44 -16.44
CA ARG A 27 24.73 6.52 -15.44
C ARG A 27 23.88 6.53 -14.17
N GLN A 28 23.66 5.34 -13.63
CA GLN A 28 23.20 5.10 -12.27
C GLN A 28 24.41 4.77 -11.39
N TYR A 29 24.41 5.28 -10.17
CA TYR A 29 25.30 4.86 -9.10
C TYR A 29 24.45 4.51 -7.89
N ASN A 30 24.53 3.27 -7.43
CA ASN A 30 23.75 2.84 -6.28
C ASN A 30 24.19 3.58 -5.02
N GLY A 31 23.21 3.90 -4.17
CA GLY A 31 23.47 4.36 -2.81
C GLY A 31 24.15 3.28 -1.98
N ILE A 32 24.98 3.69 -1.02
CA ILE A 32 25.65 2.74 -0.11
C ILE A 32 25.38 3.16 1.33
N GLU A 33 24.91 2.23 2.14
CA GLU A 33 24.71 2.46 3.57
C GLU A 33 26.03 2.89 4.25
N ASN A 34 25.98 3.99 5.01
CA ASN A 34 27.16 4.61 5.66
C ASN A 34 28.25 5.13 4.70
N ALA A 35 27.95 5.25 3.41
CA ALA A 35 28.74 5.98 2.43
C ALA A 35 27.81 6.86 1.57
N PHE A 36 28.29 7.34 0.41
CA PHE A 36 27.48 8.15 -0.50
C PHE A 36 26.94 7.29 -1.65
N PHE A 37 27.81 6.93 -2.59
CA PHE A 37 27.45 6.16 -3.78
C PHE A 37 28.60 5.22 -4.18
N GLU A 38 28.30 4.22 -5.00
CA GLU A 38 29.31 3.43 -5.70
C GLU A 38 30.26 4.31 -6.55
N THR A 39 31.48 3.84 -6.77
CA THR A 39 32.48 4.55 -7.60
C THR A 39 32.40 4.18 -9.08
N ASP A 40 31.92 2.98 -9.38
CA ASP A 40 31.59 2.53 -10.72
C ASP A 40 30.09 2.59 -10.91
N HIS A 41 29.63 2.82 -12.14
CA HIS A 41 28.20 2.90 -12.40
C HIS A 41 27.60 1.49 -12.42
N SER A 42 26.46 1.32 -11.76
CA SER A 42 25.71 0.07 -11.67
C SER A 42 24.92 -0.20 -12.96
N TRP A 43 24.55 0.89 -13.66
CA TRP A 43 23.90 0.86 -14.97
C TRP A 43 24.34 2.05 -15.84
N SER A 44 24.38 1.88 -17.16
CA SER A 44 24.59 3.00 -18.09
C SER A 44 23.92 2.80 -19.44
N TYR A 45 23.69 3.94 -20.12
CA TYR A 45 23.17 3.98 -21.49
C TYR A 45 23.86 5.08 -22.29
N PHE A 46 24.27 4.80 -23.53
CA PHE A 46 24.88 5.79 -24.40
C PHE A 46 23.82 6.63 -25.12
N GLY A 47 23.69 7.89 -24.71
CA GLY A 47 22.80 8.89 -25.29
C GLY A 47 23.47 9.89 -26.23
N GLY A 48 24.80 9.90 -26.31
CA GLY A 48 25.56 10.88 -27.08
C GLY A 48 25.44 12.29 -26.51
N PHE A 49 24.40 13.03 -26.87
CA PHE A 49 24.16 14.39 -26.38
C PHE A 49 23.24 14.43 -25.15
N GLY A 50 23.43 13.53 -24.17
CA GLY A 50 22.58 13.44 -22.98
C GLY A 50 22.49 14.77 -22.21
N SER A 51 21.28 15.12 -21.77
CA SER A 51 21.01 16.45 -21.21
C SER A 51 20.03 16.46 -20.04
N ALA A 52 19.13 15.47 -19.94
CA ALA A 52 18.15 15.42 -18.86
C ALA A 52 17.92 13.99 -18.38
N VAL A 53 17.65 13.87 -17.07
CA VAL A 53 17.17 12.66 -16.41
C VAL A 53 16.06 13.06 -15.45
N ALA A 54 15.02 12.24 -15.35
CA ALA A 54 13.97 12.36 -14.34
C ALA A 54 13.52 10.96 -13.91
N LEU A 55 13.21 10.82 -12.63
CA LEU A 55 12.71 9.58 -12.05
C LEU A 55 11.27 9.78 -11.59
N ALA A 56 10.41 8.81 -11.92
CA ALA A 56 9.06 8.70 -11.44
C ALA A 56 8.54 7.28 -11.67
N ASP A 57 7.55 6.84 -10.89
CA ASP A 57 6.83 5.59 -11.16
C ASP A 57 5.74 5.85 -12.22
N ILE A 58 6.04 5.59 -13.49
CA ILE A 58 5.21 6.01 -14.64
C ILE A 58 4.09 4.98 -14.88
N ASN A 59 4.35 3.72 -14.57
CA ASN A 59 3.44 2.59 -14.75
C ASN A 59 2.78 2.11 -13.45
N ASN A 60 2.98 2.81 -12.33
CA ASN A 60 2.38 2.54 -11.02
C ASN A 60 2.66 1.10 -10.55
N ASP A 61 3.91 0.63 -10.73
CA ASP A 61 4.36 -0.69 -10.26
C ASP A 61 5.18 -0.63 -8.96
N ASN A 62 5.22 0.55 -8.33
CA ASN A 62 5.99 0.89 -7.14
C ASN A 62 7.52 0.87 -7.35
N HIS A 63 7.98 0.93 -8.60
CA HIS A 63 9.40 1.11 -8.92
C HIS A 63 9.62 2.42 -9.67
N LEU A 64 10.68 3.16 -9.31
CA LEU A 64 11.01 4.38 -10.03
C LEU A 64 11.56 4.04 -11.43
N ASP A 65 10.88 4.55 -12.45
CA ASP A 65 11.29 4.51 -13.84
C ASP A 65 12.20 5.69 -14.20
N LEU A 66 12.93 5.55 -15.30
CA LEU A 66 13.80 6.60 -15.81
C LEU A 66 13.27 7.17 -17.13
N ALA A 67 12.91 8.45 -17.12
CA ALA A 67 12.82 9.24 -18.34
C ALA A 67 14.13 9.98 -18.59
N THR A 68 14.62 9.90 -19.82
CA THR A 68 15.90 10.46 -20.20
C THR A 68 15.92 10.95 -21.63
N GLY A 69 16.84 11.84 -21.96
CA GLY A 69 16.92 12.42 -23.30
C GLY A 69 18.15 13.26 -23.52
N GLY A 70 18.39 13.57 -24.80
CA GLY A 70 19.52 14.35 -25.24
C GLY A 70 19.14 15.37 -26.30
N TRP A 71 20.11 16.19 -26.68
CA TRP A 71 19.92 17.16 -27.74
C TRP A 71 19.72 16.49 -29.11
N TRP A 72 18.65 16.90 -29.79
CA TRP A 72 18.19 16.37 -31.08
C TRP A 72 17.82 14.89 -31.07
N ASN A 73 17.60 14.31 -29.89
CA ASN A 73 17.18 12.93 -29.70
C ASN A 73 15.70 12.84 -29.33
N PRO A 74 15.06 11.68 -29.52
CA PRO A 74 13.80 11.41 -28.85
C PRO A 74 14.02 11.34 -27.34
N LEU A 75 12.93 11.57 -26.60
CA LEU A 75 12.82 11.22 -25.19
C LEU A 75 12.69 9.70 -25.08
N LEU A 76 13.31 9.11 -24.08
CA LEU A 76 13.34 7.68 -23.82
C LEU A 76 12.80 7.39 -22.42
N ILE A 77 12.04 6.31 -22.26
CA ILE A 77 11.62 5.78 -20.96
C ILE A 77 12.21 4.37 -20.81
N PHE A 78 12.81 4.14 -19.65
CA PHE A 78 13.25 2.84 -19.19
C PHE A 78 12.40 2.46 -17.98
N TYR A 79 11.60 1.40 -18.10
CA TYR A 79 10.86 0.88 -16.96
C TYR A 79 11.78 0.07 -16.03
N ASN A 80 11.63 0.26 -14.73
CA ASN A 80 12.32 -0.51 -13.71
C ASN A 80 11.46 -1.69 -13.28
N GLN A 81 11.89 -2.91 -13.56
CA GLN A 81 11.12 -4.12 -13.24
C GLN A 81 11.51 -4.70 -11.87
N GLY A 82 11.86 -3.83 -10.91
CA GLY A 82 12.36 -4.20 -9.58
C GLY A 82 13.76 -4.82 -9.53
N SER A 83 14.46 -4.90 -10.66
CA SER A 83 15.84 -5.41 -10.78
C SER A 83 16.78 -4.41 -11.46
N GLY A 84 16.34 -3.16 -11.57
CA GLY A 84 17.02 -2.09 -12.30
C GLY A 84 16.56 -1.96 -13.76
N PHE A 85 17.31 -1.17 -14.53
CA PHE A 85 16.97 -0.82 -15.90
C PHE A 85 17.53 -1.79 -16.93
N SER A 86 16.78 -2.01 -18.02
CA SER A 86 17.24 -2.80 -19.16
C SER A 86 18.22 -2.01 -20.04
N ASP A 87 18.90 -2.69 -20.97
CA ASP A 87 19.81 -2.05 -21.94
C ASP A 87 19.09 -1.21 -23.01
N ASN A 88 17.78 -1.43 -23.20
CA ASN A 88 17.00 -0.75 -24.22
C ASN A 88 15.81 -0.01 -23.61
N PRO A 89 15.45 1.16 -24.14
CA PRO A 89 14.25 1.86 -23.69
C PRO A 89 12.99 1.08 -24.10
N GLN A 90 12.01 1.02 -23.20
CA GLN A 90 10.71 0.41 -23.45
C GLN A 90 9.76 1.35 -24.20
N TRP A 91 10.01 2.65 -24.15
CA TRP A 91 9.25 3.64 -24.90
C TRP A 91 10.14 4.79 -25.37
N ASN A 92 9.79 5.38 -26.51
CA ASN A 92 10.41 6.61 -27.00
C ASN A 92 9.38 7.55 -27.62
N SER A 93 9.64 8.85 -27.54
CA SER A 93 8.81 9.83 -28.24
C SER A 93 8.95 9.71 -29.75
N GLU A 94 7.86 9.96 -30.48
CA GLU A 94 7.86 9.99 -31.95
C GLU A 94 8.66 11.16 -32.53
N VAL A 95 8.80 12.23 -31.74
CA VAL A 95 9.49 13.45 -32.10
C VAL A 95 10.84 13.52 -31.38
N SER A 96 11.83 14.06 -32.08
CA SER A 96 13.12 14.43 -31.48
C SER A 96 13.21 15.94 -31.32
N SER A 97 13.77 16.39 -30.21
CA SER A 97 13.95 17.82 -29.94
C SER A 97 15.19 18.06 -29.07
N VAL A 98 15.37 19.28 -28.57
CA VAL A 98 16.45 19.58 -27.63
C VAL A 98 15.89 19.53 -26.21
N ILE A 99 16.05 18.38 -25.55
CA ILE A 99 15.47 18.13 -24.23
C ILE A 99 16.32 18.82 -23.16
N GLU A 100 15.71 19.66 -22.32
CA GLU A 100 16.44 20.44 -21.31
C GLU A 100 16.07 20.09 -19.87
N LYS A 101 14.78 19.93 -19.58
CA LYS A 101 14.28 19.47 -18.28
C LYS A 101 13.06 18.60 -18.51
N ILE A 102 13.01 17.46 -17.84
CA ILE A 102 11.86 16.55 -17.82
C ILE A 102 11.19 16.72 -16.45
N LEU A 103 9.86 16.77 -16.43
CA LEU A 103 9.05 16.85 -15.23
C LEU A 103 7.87 15.89 -15.35
N PHE A 104 7.53 15.29 -14.22
CA PHE A 104 6.32 14.50 -14.07
C PHE A 104 5.30 15.24 -13.22
N GLY A 105 4.02 15.02 -13.51
CA GLY A 105 2.93 15.58 -12.74
C GLY A 105 1.58 15.09 -13.23
N ASP A 106 0.55 15.34 -12.45
CA ASP A 106 -0.84 15.04 -12.82
C ASP A 106 -1.42 16.29 -13.51
N ILE A 107 -1.54 16.25 -14.84
CA ILE A 107 -1.89 17.40 -15.67
C ILE A 107 -3.28 17.20 -16.31
N GLY A 108 -3.67 15.96 -16.63
CA GLY A 108 -5.05 15.58 -16.96
C GLY A 108 -5.18 14.74 -18.23
N PRO A 109 -6.40 14.48 -18.75
CA PRO A 109 -7.69 15.11 -18.43
C PRO A 109 -8.47 14.51 -17.25
N THR A 110 -7.98 13.44 -16.61
CA THR A 110 -8.64 12.81 -15.46
C THR A 110 -8.11 13.42 -14.16
N LEU A 111 -8.89 14.29 -13.51
CA LEU A 111 -8.49 15.03 -12.30
C LEU A 111 -8.54 14.22 -10.98
N GLU A 112 -8.80 12.91 -11.03
CA GLU A 112 -9.06 12.11 -9.83
C GLU A 112 -8.34 10.75 -9.87
N LYS A 113 -7.00 10.77 -9.90
CA LYS A 113 -6.18 9.57 -9.65
C LYS A 113 -5.22 9.76 -8.47
N GLN A 114 -5.60 10.66 -7.54
CA GLN A 114 -4.82 10.89 -6.34
C GLN A 114 -5.17 9.84 -5.29
N LYS A 115 -4.15 9.21 -4.72
CA LYS A 115 -4.31 8.23 -3.66
C LYS A 115 -3.64 8.73 -2.38
N LEU A 116 -4.35 8.56 -1.27
CA LEU A 116 -3.82 8.83 0.06
C LEU A 116 -2.85 7.70 0.45
N MET A 117 -1.64 8.06 0.84
CA MET A 117 -0.65 7.15 1.41
C MET A 117 -0.32 7.57 2.83
N LYS A 118 -0.14 6.57 3.70
CA LYS A 118 0.32 6.72 5.08
C LYS A 118 1.63 5.98 5.27
N LYS A 119 2.65 6.64 5.82
CA LYS A 119 3.93 6.01 6.12
C LYS A 119 4.34 6.38 7.54
N THR A 120 4.76 5.36 8.30
CA THR A 120 5.37 5.53 9.61
C THR A 120 6.87 5.26 9.51
N TYR A 121 7.66 6.16 10.09
CA TYR A 121 9.09 5.98 10.30
C TYR A 121 9.34 5.81 11.80
N SER A 122 10.18 4.85 12.16
CA SER A 122 10.53 4.53 13.54
C SER A 122 12.01 4.74 13.79
N ASN A 123 12.37 5.14 15.02
CA ASN A 123 13.75 5.27 15.48
C ASN A 123 14.58 6.20 14.56
N SER A 124 14.19 7.47 14.48
CA SER A 124 14.84 8.46 13.65
C SER A 124 15.89 9.28 14.40
N GLU A 125 16.57 8.69 15.40
CA GLU A 125 17.60 9.41 16.17
C GLU A 125 18.57 10.12 15.22
N HIS A 126 18.59 11.45 15.30
CA HIS A 126 19.40 12.37 14.49
C HIS A 126 19.10 12.46 12.98
N LYS A 127 18.04 11.84 12.46
CA LYS A 127 17.58 12.04 11.07
C LYS A 127 16.54 13.17 10.99
N GLN A 128 16.76 14.10 10.07
CA GLN A 128 15.85 15.22 9.80
C GLN A 128 15.31 15.23 8.37
N LEU A 129 15.74 14.32 7.50
CA LEU A 129 15.31 14.20 6.11
C LEU A 129 14.77 12.79 5.89
N PHE A 130 13.58 12.70 5.30
CA PHE A 130 12.85 11.46 5.09
C PHE A 130 12.36 11.40 3.65
N TYR A 131 12.60 10.28 2.98
CA TYR A 131 12.13 10.01 1.63
C TYR A 131 10.83 9.22 1.69
N LEU A 132 9.87 9.65 0.89
CA LEU A 132 8.58 9.01 0.70
C LEU A 132 8.72 7.93 -0.38
N PRO A 133 7.95 6.85 -0.29
CA PRO A 133 7.92 5.80 -1.32
C PRO A 133 7.58 6.28 -2.75
N HIS A 134 6.88 7.42 -2.89
CA HIS A 134 6.43 7.92 -4.18
C HIS A 134 7.15 9.22 -4.58
N GLN A 135 7.48 9.32 -5.86
CA GLN A 135 8.06 10.50 -6.48
C GLN A 135 7.50 10.69 -7.91
N PRO A 136 6.97 11.88 -8.26
CA PRO A 136 6.64 13.01 -7.40
C PRO A 136 5.39 12.75 -6.53
N ILE A 137 5.21 13.58 -5.50
CA ILE A 137 3.97 13.66 -4.71
C ILE A 137 3.13 14.90 -5.07
N GLN A 138 1.83 14.85 -4.81
CA GLN A 138 0.93 15.99 -4.97
C GLN A 138 1.08 16.97 -3.82
N TYR A 139 0.92 16.52 -2.59
CA TYR A 139 1.14 17.33 -1.39
C TYR A 139 1.18 16.43 -0.15
N ILE A 140 1.75 16.95 0.93
CA ILE A 140 1.66 16.35 2.26
C ILE A 140 0.43 16.94 2.95
N SER A 141 -0.48 16.10 3.43
CA SER A 141 -1.67 16.56 4.15
C SER A 141 -1.42 16.66 5.65
N LYS A 142 -0.56 15.80 6.20
CA LYS A 142 -0.29 15.75 7.63
C LYS A 142 1.06 15.11 7.94
N ILE A 143 1.79 15.69 8.89
CA ILE A 143 2.93 15.03 9.56
C ILE A 143 2.69 15.10 11.06
N SER A 144 2.91 13.99 11.77
CA SER A 144 2.87 13.92 13.22
C SER A 144 4.14 13.29 13.78
N CYS A 145 4.67 13.85 14.86
CA CYS A 145 5.80 13.28 15.61
C CYS A 145 5.31 12.84 16.98
N ASP A 146 5.53 11.56 17.33
CA ASP A 146 5.07 10.96 18.59
C ASP A 146 3.57 11.22 18.87
N GLY A 147 2.75 11.17 17.83
CA GLY A 147 1.30 11.43 17.89
C GLY A 147 0.89 12.92 17.93
N VAL A 148 1.85 13.85 17.90
CA VAL A 148 1.58 15.30 17.86
C VAL A 148 1.77 15.83 16.44
N GLU A 149 0.70 16.36 15.86
CA GLU A 149 0.71 16.97 14.54
C GLU A 149 1.63 18.21 14.48
N LEU A 150 2.39 18.32 13.39
CA LEU A 150 3.26 19.46 13.12
C LEU A 150 2.49 20.58 12.43
N ASN A 151 2.85 21.83 12.73
CA ASN A 151 2.42 23.00 11.97
C ASN A 151 3.21 23.13 10.67
N ASP A 152 2.66 23.87 9.70
CA ASP A 152 3.27 24.05 8.36
C ASP A 152 4.66 24.72 8.39
N ASP A 153 5.01 25.43 9.46
CA ASP A 153 6.33 26.06 9.65
C ASP A 153 7.36 25.14 10.33
N GLU A 154 6.95 23.96 10.81
CA GLU A 154 7.82 22.97 11.46
C GLU A 154 8.43 21.97 10.47
N TYR A 155 8.04 22.01 9.19
CA TYR A 155 8.56 21.13 8.13
C TYR A 155 8.65 21.82 6.76
N THR A 156 9.46 21.23 5.88
CA THR A 156 9.51 21.57 4.45
C THR A 156 9.55 20.29 3.64
N PHE A 157 9.15 20.34 2.37
CA PHE A 157 9.14 19.15 1.53
C PHE A 157 9.40 19.48 0.06
N SER A 158 9.83 18.46 -0.69
CA SER A 158 9.92 18.48 -2.13
C SER A 158 8.83 17.62 -2.73
N ARG A 159 7.99 18.23 -3.56
CA ARG A 159 7.01 17.51 -4.37
C ARG A 159 7.68 16.68 -5.46
N GLU A 160 8.62 17.28 -6.19
CA GLU A 160 9.30 16.68 -7.34
C GLU A 160 10.15 15.46 -6.95
N HIS A 161 10.70 15.47 -5.73
CA HIS A 161 11.64 14.44 -5.26
C HIS A 161 11.13 13.60 -4.08
N GLY A 162 9.84 13.73 -3.74
CA GLY A 162 9.20 12.87 -2.74
C GLY A 162 9.92 12.82 -1.40
N TRP A 163 10.34 13.96 -0.83
CA TRP A 163 10.97 13.99 0.49
C TRP A 163 10.42 15.10 1.36
N PHE A 164 10.53 14.94 2.69
CA PHE A 164 10.25 15.99 3.66
C PHE A 164 11.34 16.07 4.71
N SER A 165 11.46 17.23 5.32
CA SER A 165 12.40 17.51 6.39
C SER A 165 11.73 18.26 7.53
N ILE A 166 12.09 17.92 8.76
CA ILE A 166 11.51 18.46 10.00
C ILE A 166 12.60 19.04 10.90
N CYS A 167 12.25 20.02 11.73
CA CYS A 167 13.15 20.64 12.69
C CYS A 167 12.88 20.15 14.14
N LYS A 168 12.87 18.83 14.35
CA LYS A 168 12.72 18.21 15.68
C LYS A 168 13.84 17.19 15.91
N GLU A 169 14.24 17.06 17.17
CA GLU A 169 15.26 16.10 17.65
C GLU A 169 14.58 15.08 18.56
N GLU A 170 15.20 13.90 18.74
CA GLU A 170 14.75 12.86 19.67
C GLU A 170 13.30 12.39 19.45
N ILE A 171 12.97 11.96 18.23
CA ILE A 171 11.63 11.49 17.83
C ILE A 171 11.60 9.97 17.77
N ASN A 172 10.58 9.34 18.35
CA ASN A 172 10.43 7.88 18.30
C ASN A 172 9.69 7.46 17.03
N THR A 173 8.58 8.13 16.72
CA THR A 173 7.75 7.84 15.53
C THR A 173 7.41 9.11 14.75
N ILE A 174 7.42 8.98 13.43
CA ILE A 174 6.93 10.00 12.49
C ILE A 174 5.89 9.36 11.59
N ASP A 175 4.67 9.90 11.63
CA ASP A 175 3.57 9.49 10.77
C ASP A 175 3.36 10.59 9.72
N VAL A 176 3.40 10.23 8.44
CA VAL A 176 3.11 11.13 7.33
C VAL A 176 1.92 10.62 6.54
N GLU A 177 0.99 11.52 6.25
CA GLU A 177 -0.10 11.33 5.30
C GLU A 177 0.13 12.26 4.11
N TYR A 178 0.10 11.72 2.90
CA TYR A 178 0.35 12.48 1.68
C TYR A 178 -0.43 11.91 0.50
N TYR A 179 -0.63 12.74 -0.51
CA TYR A 179 -1.29 12.35 -1.75
C TYR A 179 -0.25 12.24 -2.87
N TYR A 180 -0.32 11.17 -3.65
CA TYR A 180 0.42 10.98 -4.89
C TYR A 180 -0.55 10.69 -6.04
N SER A 181 -0.10 10.76 -7.29
CA SER A 181 -0.94 10.38 -8.44
C SER A 181 -0.49 9.04 -8.98
N LYS A 182 -1.45 8.13 -9.20
CA LYS A 182 -1.23 6.84 -9.88
C LYS A 182 -0.97 7.01 -11.38
N SER A 183 -1.19 8.20 -11.95
CA SER A 183 -1.16 8.43 -13.40
C SER A 183 -0.41 9.70 -13.72
N LEU A 184 0.91 9.58 -13.71
CA LEU A 184 1.78 10.71 -13.99
C LEU A 184 1.87 10.98 -15.49
N ASP A 185 1.54 12.20 -15.87
CA ASP A 185 1.87 12.77 -17.16
C ASP A 185 3.31 13.29 -17.15
N MET A 186 3.83 13.57 -18.34
CA MET A 186 5.21 13.98 -18.51
C MET A 186 5.30 15.20 -19.42
N ILE A 187 6.04 16.21 -18.98
CA ILE A 187 6.40 17.37 -19.78
C ILE A 187 7.91 17.45 -19.93
N TYR A 188 8.39 17.89 -21.09
CA TYR A 188 9.77 18.36 -21.19
C TYR A 188 9.87 19.74 -21.83
N SER A 189 10.84 20.52 -21.32
CA SER A 189 11.19 21.81 -21.90
C SER A 189 12.21 21.67 -23.02
N ASN A 190 12.11 22.56 -24.00
CA ASN A 190 12.97 22.60 -25.18
C ASN A 190 13.18 24.06 -25.63
N TRP A 191 14.37 24.36 -26.17
CA TRP A 191 14.68 25.69 -26.69
C TRP A 191 14.48 25.85 -28.22
N ASP A 192 14.22 24.77 -28.97
CA ASP A 192 13.92 24.86 -30.41
C ASP A 192 12.62 25.68 -30.63
N PRO A 193 12.73 26.91 -31.18
CA PRO A 193 11.61 27.83 -31.29
C PRO A 193 10.55 27.37 -32.31
N GLY A 194 10.87 26.40 -33.17
CA GLY A 194 9.94 25.84 -34.15
C GLY A 194 9.06 24.71 -33.60
N LYS A 195 9.38 24.16 -32.42
CA LYS A 195 8.69 22.99 -31.83
C LYS A 195 7.99 23.29 -30.51
N GLY A 196 8.56 24.16 -29.67
CA GLY A 196 8.05 24.42 -28.32
C GLY A 196 8.32 23.27 -27.34
N ASN A 197 7.68 23.32 -26.18
CA ASN A 197 7.72 22.28 -25.15
C ASN A 197 6.70 21.19 -25.46
N PHE A 198 6.93 19.97 -24.97
CA PHE A 198 6.07 18.83 -25.23
C PHE A 198 5.45 18.30 -23.95
N LEU A 199 4.14 18.04 -24.00
CA LEU A 199 3.34 17.38 -22.96
C LEU A 199 2.88 16.03 -23.48
N TYR A 200 3.08 14.99 -22.69
CA TYR A 200 2.66 13.61 -22.94
C TYR A 200 1.69 13.19 -21.86
N TYR A 201 0.53 12.69 -22.28
CA TYR A 201 -0.47 12.13 -21.39
C TYR A 201 -0.22 10.65 -21.17
N ASN A 202 -0.36 10.21 -19.93
CA ASN A 202 -0.28 8.80 -19.59
C ASN A 202 -1.55 8.09 -20.08
N ASN A 203 -1.37 7.04 -20.89
CA ASN A 203 -2.46 6.24 -21.42
C ASN A 203 -2.55 4.86 -20.76
N ASN A 204 -1.76 4.60 -19.70
CA ASN A 204 -1.92 3.40 -18.90
C ASN A 204 -3.25 3.46 -18.15
N LEU A 205 -3.85 2.28 -17.95
CA LEU A 205 -5.06 2.11 -17.15
C LEU A 205 -4.65 1.56 -15.80
N PHE A 206 -5.13 2.18 -14.73
CA PHE A 206 -4.79 1.82 -13.37
C PHE A 206 -6.02 1.33 -12.63
N GLU A 207 -5.93 0.15 -12.03
CA GLU A 207 -6.91 -0.38 -11.10
C GLU A 207 -6.84 0.32 -9.72
N ASP A 208 -7.95 0.25 -8.98
CA ASP A 208 -8.04 0.75 -7.62
C ASP A 208 -8.95 -0.16 -6.79
N LEU A 209 -8.36 -0.91 -5.87
CA LEU A 209 -9.11 -1.77 -4.97
C LEU A 209 -9.87 -0.91 -3.97
N PHE A 210 -11.20 -1.07 -3.96
CA PHE A 210 -12.05 -0.54 -2.91
C PHE A 210 -12.83 -1.67 -2.26
N CYS A 211 -12.91 -1.65 -0.94
CA CYS A 211 -13.72 -2.61 -0.20
C CYS A 211 -14.66 -1.91 0.79
N MET A 212 -15.82 -2.53 1.01
CA MET A 212 -16.79 -2.06 1.99
C MET A 212 -17.46 -3.25 2.68
N GLY A 213 -17.56 -3.19 4.00
CA GLY A 213 -18.26 -4.20 4.78
C GLY A 213 -18.14 -3.91 6.26
N ASP A 214 -19.07 -4.43 7.05
CA ASP A 214 -19.05 -4.34 8.50
C ASP A 214 -19.25 -5.75 9.07
N LEU A 215 -18.27 -6.24 9.82
CA LEU A 215 -18.30 -7.57 10.44
C LEU A 215 -18.39 -7.43 11.96
N ILE A 216 -19.58 -7.09 12.46
CA ILE A 216 -19.83 -6.85 13.89
C ILE A 216 -20.86 -7.86 14.41
N PHE A 217 -20.43 -8.72 15.33
CA PHE A 217 -21.26 -9.77 15.92
C PHE A 217 -21.23 -9.69 17.45
N GLN A 218 -22.41 -9.61 18.07
CA GLN A 218 -22.54 -9.38 19.52
C GLN A 218 -23.37 -10.45 20.22
N ASP A 219 -22.96 -10.84 21.43
CA ASP A 219 -23.62 -11.86 22.26
C ASP A 219 -23.88 -13.18 21.51
N VAL A 220 -22.90 -13.62 20.72
CA VAL A 220 -22.97 -14.80 19.87
C VAL A 220 -22.83 -16.07 20.70
N ASP A 221 -23.65 -17.09 20.45
CA ASP A 221 -23.48 -18.36 21.17
C ASP A 221 -22.22 -19.11 20.69
N PRO A 222 -21.45 -19.76 21.58
CA PRO A 222 -20.26 -20.52 21.16
C PRO A 222 -20.60 -21.61 20.13
N GLY A 223 -19.84 -21.66 19.03
CA GLY A 223 -20.09 -22.56 17.90
C GLY A 223 -21.23 -22.13 16.97
N GLU A 224 -21.86 -20.97 17.19
CA GLU A 224 -22.88 -20.43 16.29
C GLU A 224 -22.29 -20.09 14.92
N GLN A 225 -23.07 -20.39 13.86
CA GLN A 225 -22.72 -20.02 12.51
C GLN A 225 -23.19 -18.60 12.21
N LEU A 226 -22.24 -17.68 12.05
CA LEU A 226 -22.43 -16.29 11.69
C LEU A 226 -22.32 -16.10 10.18
N ARG A 227 -23.00 -15.07 9.68
CA ARG A 227 -22.96 -14.67 8.26
C ARG A 227 -22.69 -13.17 8.15
N GLY A 228 -21.75 -12.83 7.30
CA GLY A 228 -21.42 -11.45 6.94
C GLY A 228 -21.22 -11.33 5.43
N THR A 229 -21.07 -10.10 4.96
CA THR A 229 -20.82 -9.81 3.55
C THR A 229 -19.79 -8.71 3.43
N VAL A 230 -18.90 -8.83 2.46
CA VAL A 230 -17.97 -7.79 2.05
C VAL A 230 -18.19 -7.50 0.58
N GLN A 231 -18.12 -6.23 0.20
CA GLN A 231 -18.14 -5.78 -1.17
C GLN A 231 -16.71 -5.43 -1.61
N ILE A 232 -16.35 -5.88 -2.81
CA ILE A 232 -15.07 -5.60 -3.46
C ILE A 232 -15.38 -4.96 -4.80
N GLU A 233 -14.78 -3.80 -5.09
CA GLU A 233 -15.03 -3.01 -6.29
C GLU A 233 -13.69 -2.55 -6.88
N ASN A 234 -13.60 -2.53 -8.22
CA ASN A 234 -12.54 -1.79 -8.89
C ASN A 234 -13.02 -0.36 -9.15
N ARG A 235 -12.42 0.62 -8.49
CA ARG A 235 -12.68 2.06 -8.67
C ARG A 235 -11.67 2.77 -9.56
N GLY A 236 -10.82 1.99 -10.23
CA GLY A 236 -9.82 2.48 -11.16
C GLY A 236 -10.41 2.91 -12.50
N ASP A 237 -9.52 3.02 -13.47
CA ASP A 237 -9.83 3.48 -14.82
C ASP A 237 -10.81 2.57 -15.56
N GLU A 238 -11.65 3.16 -16.39
CA GLU A 238 -12.50 2.41 -17.32
C GLU A 238 -11.63 1.47 -18.19
N GLY A 239 -11.88 0.16 -18.08
CA GLY A 239 -11.15 -0.88 -18.79
C GLY A 239 -9.93 -1.44 -18.02
N SER A 240 -9.61 -0.92 -16.84
CA SER A 240 -8.65 -1.55 -15.93
C SER A 240 -9.17 -2.90 -15.42
N LEU A 241 -8.23 -3.77 -15.01
CA LEU A 241 -8.49 -5.14 -14.59
C LEU A 241 -7.88 -5.36 -13.21
N LEU A 242 -8.74 -5.51 -12.20
CA LEU A 242 -8.31 -5.74 -10.81
C LEU A 242 -8.29 -7.22 -10.49
N ASP A 243 -7.09 -7.72 -10.18
CA ASP A 243 -6.85 -9.02 -9.56
C ASP A 243 -6.72 -8.83 -8.05
N TRP A 244 -7.48 -9.59 -7.26
CA TRP A 244 -7.51 -9.42 -5.80
C TRP A 244 -7.51 -10.74 -5.05
N ASP A 245 -6.93 -10.71 -3.85
CA ASP A 245 -6.83 -11.85 -2.94
C ASP A 245 -7.22 -11.43 -1.51
N ILE A 246 -7.99 -12.27 -0.80
CA ILE A 246 -8.13 -12.21 0.66
C ILE A 246 -6.92 -12.91 1.25
N VAL A 247 -6.08 -12.17 1.97
CA VAL A 247 -4.75 -12.66 2.39
C VAL A 247 -4.61 -12.84 3.89
N GLU A 248 -5.39 -12.12 4.70
CA GLU A 248 -5.32 -12.16 6.16
C GLU A 248 -6.71 -11.95 6.75
N TRP A 249 -7.00 -12.65 7.85
CA TRP A 249 -8.23 -12.51 8.62
C TRP A 249 -7.99 -12.92 10.07
N PRO A 250 -8.86 -12.52 11.00
CA PRO A 250 -8.70 -12.87 12.41
C PRO A 250 -8.71 -14.38 12.63
N THR A 251 -7.83 -14.85 13.52
CA THR A 251 -7.67 -16.28 13.83
C THR A 251 -8.80 -16.87 14.67
N CYS A 252 -9.75 -16.05 15.10
CA CYS A 252 -10.90 -16.52 15.86
C CYS A 252 -11.92 -17.22 14.96
N GLY A 253 -12.38 -18.39 15.40
CA GLY A 253 -13.41 -19.15 14.72
C GLY A 253 -12.92 -19.81 13.44
N GLU A 254 -13.84 -20.44 12.72
CA GLU A 254 -13.57 -21.04 11.41
C GLU A 254 -14.22 -20.21 10.31
N TRP A 255 -13.41 -19.72 9.38
CA TRP A 255 -13.85 -18.84 8.29
C TRP A 255 -14.08 -19.61 7.00
N THR A 256 -15.12 -19.25 6.27
CA THR A 256 -15.37 -19.71 4.91
C THR A 256 -15.83 -18.55 4.05
N PHE A 257 -15.20 -18.41 2.88
CA PHE A 257 -15.51 -17.38 1.91
C PHE A 257 -16.18 -18.00 0.69
N SER A 258 -17.21 -17.34 0.16
CA SER A 258 -17.79 -17.71 -1.14
C SER A 258 -16.77 -17.60 -2.28
N LYS A 259 -15.85 -16.64 -2.19
CA LYS A 259 -14.61 -16.53 -2.97
C LYS A 259 -13.51 -15.93 -2.11
N SER A 260 -12.30 -16.46 -2.21
CA SER A 260 -11.11 -15.92 -1.53
C SER A 260 -10.21 -15.11 -2.47
N GLN A 261 -10.49 -15.12 -3.76
CA GLN A 261 -9.75 -14.41 -4.80
C GLN A 261 -10.66 -14.13 -6.00
N GLY A 262 -10.25 -13.19 -6.84
CA GLY A 262 -10.87 -12.89 -8.12
C GLY A 262 -9.85 -12.32 -9.10
N ASP A 263 -10.16 -12.48 -10.38
CA ASP A 263 -9.33 -12.00 -11.48
C ASP A 263 -10.17 -11.08 -12.38
N ASP A 264 -9.52 -10.11 -13.01
CA ASP A 264 -10.08 -9.25 -14.06
C ASP A 264 -11.36 -8.49 -13.67
N LEU A 265 -11.48 -8.04 -12.40
CA LEU A 265 -12.64 -7.24 -11.98
C LEU A 265 -12.56 -5.84 -12.61
N THR A 266 -13.48 -5.54 -13.53
CA THR A 266 -13.61 -4.24 -14.20
C THR A 266 -14.48 -3.27 -13.39
N PRO A 267 -14.29 -1.95 -13.52
CA PRO A 267 -15.18 -0.98 -12.88
C PRO A 267 -16.64 -1.10 -13.31
N GLN A 268 -16.89 -1.51 -14.57
CA GLN A 268 -18.23 -1.66 -15.13
C GLN A 268 -19.02 -2.82 -14.50
N GLN A 269 -18.34 -3.80 -13.91
CA GLN A 269 -19.01 -4.87 -13.16
C GLN A 269 -19.57 -4.38 -11.81
N GLY A 270 -19.08 -3.24 -11.30
CA GLY A 270 -19.43 -2.70 -10.00
C GLY A 270 -19.00 -3.60 -8.84
N ALA A 271 -19.58 -3.34 -7.67
CA ALA A 271 -19.26 -4.08 -6.45
C ALA A 271 -19.64 -5.58 -6.54
N LEU A 272 -18.63 -6.43 -6.38
CA LEU A 272 -18.76 -7.87 -6.18
C LEU A 272 -19.01 -8.17 -4.70
N VAL A 273 -20.10 -8.88 -4.41
CA VAL A 273 -20.45 -9.29 -3.03
C VAL A 273 -19.82 -10.64 -2.71
N ILE A 274 -19.05 -10.70 -1.64
CA ILE A 274 -18.45 -11.90 -1.05
C ILE A 274 -19.22 -12.25 0.22
N ASP A 275 -19.94 -13.37 0.19
CA ASP A 275 -20.52 -13.96 1.38
C ASP A 275 -19.43 -14.59 2.25
N ILE A 276 -19.49 -14.30 3.55
CA ILE A 276 -18.58 -14.81 4.58
C ILE A 276 -19.40 -15.59 5.60
N THR A 277 -18.91 -16.77 5.95
CA THR A 277 -19.43 -17.58 7.07
C THR A 277 -18.34 -17.74 8.12
N ILE A 278 -18.69 -17.53 9.38
CA ILE A 278 -17.78 -17.70 10.53
C ILE A 278 -18.44 -18.64 11.53
N ILE A 279 -17.77 -19.71 11.93
CA ILE A 279 -18.19 -20.51 13.09
C ILE A 279 -17.54 -19.90 14.32
N ALA A 280 -18.35 -19.38 15.24
CA ALA A 280 -17.86 -18.71 16.44
C ALA A 280 -17.01 -19.65 17.32
N PRO A 281 -15.95 -19.15 17.99
CA PRO A 281 -15.16 -19.93 18.94
C PRO A 281 -16.01 -20.59 20.02
N MET A 282 -15.50 -21.69 20.61
CA MET A 282 -16.21 -22.43 21.66
C MET A 282 -16.09 -21.77 23.04
N GLU A 283 -15.14 -20.85 23.20
CA GLU A 283 -14.91 -20.11 24.44
C GLU A 283 -16.03 -19.09 24.69
N LYS A 284 -16.55 -19.08 25.92
CA LYS A 284 -17.57 -18.14 26.37
C LYS A 284 -16.95 -16.86 26.92
N ASN A 285 -17.72 -15.78 26.86
CA ASN A 285 -17.36 -14.48 27.45
C ASN A 285 -15.99 -13.97 26.94
N GLN A 286 -15.76 -14.11 25.64
CA GLN A 286 -14.57 -13.61 24.98
C GLN A 286 -14.95 -12.47 24.03
N GLU A 287 -13.97 -11.62 23.75
CA GLU A 287 -14.03 -10.58 22.75
C GLU A 287 -12.87 -10.80 21.78
N TYR A 288 -13.21 -10.80 20.50
CA TYR A 288 -12.27 -10.95 19.40
C TYR A 288 -12.39 -9.72 18.51
N GLY A 289 -11.24 -9.21 18.11
CA GLY A 289 -11.12 -8.14 17.14
C GLY A 289 -9.99 -8.42 16.17
N GLY A 290 -10.02 -7.75 15.03
CA GLY A 290 -8.97 -7.81 14.04
C GLY A 290 -9.47 -7.30 12.70
N GLU A 291 -8.70 -7.55 11.66
CA GLU A 291 -8.96 -7.03 10.32
C GLU A 291 -8.95 -8.16 9.29
N LEU A 292 -9.88 -8.08 8.34
CA LEU A 292 -9.85 -8.84 7.10
C LEU A 292 -9.10 -7.99 6.07
N ILE A 293 -7.98 -8.50 5.57
CA ILE A 293 -7.13 -7.78 4.60
C ILE A 293 -7.37 -8.36 3.20
N ILE A 294 -7.77 -7.49 2.29
CA ILE A 294 -7.88 -7.75 0.86
C ILE A 294 -6.78 -6.97 0.15
N LYS A 295 -6.06 -7.61 -0.78
CA LYS A 295 -4.97 -6.98 -1.53
C LYS A 295 -5.23 -7.04 -3.02
N ASN A 296 -4.85 -5.98 -3.71
CA ASN A 296 -4.59 -6.00 -5.14
C ASN A 296 -3.31 -6.82 -5.38
N ARG A 297 -3.38 -7.77 -6.32
CA ARG A 297 -2.26 -8.67 -6.62
C ARG A 297 -1.14 -7.98 -7.39
N ASN A 298 -1.48 -6.96 -8.18
CA ASN A 298 -0.53 -6.24 -9.03
C ASN A 298 0.13 -5.07 -8.31
N ASP A 299 -0.54 -4.51 -7.30
CA ASP A 299 -0.05 -3.39 -6.49
C ASP A 299 -0.14 -3.74 -4.98
N PRO A 300 0.96 -4.21 -4.35
CA PRO A 300 0.97 -4.55 -2.93
C PRO A 300 0.69 -3.38 -1.98
N MET A 301 0.81 -2.13 -2.44
CA MET A 301 0.44 -0.93 -1.69
C MET A 301 -1.07 -0.61 -1.81
N ASP A 302 -1.79 -1.31 -2.68
CA ASP A 302 -3.24 -1.22 -2.84
C ASP A 302 -3.95 -2.34 -2.09
N PHE A 303 -4.28 -2.06 -0.83
CA PHE A 303 -4.96 -2.99 0.05
C PHE A 303 -6.03 -2.29 0.89
N GLU A 304 -7.03 -3.06 1.30
CA GLU A 304 -8.11 -2.60 2.16
C GLU A 304 -8.22 -3.49 3.39
N ALA A 305 -8.45 -2.84 4.54
CA ALA A 305 -8.58 -3.49 5.84
C ALA A 305 -9.99 -3.29 6.39
N ILE A 306 -10.75 -4.37 6.51
CA ILE A 306 -12.11 -4.35 7.05
C ILE A 306 -12.08 -4.81 8.50
N SER A 307 -12.42 -3.90 9.42
CA SER A 307 -12.47 -4.23 10.85
C SER A 307 -13.57 -5.26 11.16
N MET A 308 -13.24 -6.18 12.06
CA MET A 308 -14.15 -7.19 12.60
C MET A 308 -14.18 -7.13 14.13
N SER A 309 -15.37 -7.30 14.70
CA SER A 309 -15.59 -7.47 16.14
C SER A 309 -16.57 -8.62 16.40
N LEU A 310 -16.21 -9.54 17.29
CA LEU A 310 -17.02 -10.68 17.70
C LEU A 310 -16.98 -10.83 19.22
N THR A 311 -18.15 -10.90 19.87
CA THR A 311 -18.25 -11.23 21.31
C THR A 311 -19.09 -12.47 21.54
N THR A 312 -18.59 -13.39 22.38
CA THR A 312 -19.29 -14.63 22.72
C THR A 312 -20.10 -14.50 24.01
N SER A 313 -21.27 -15.15 24.03
CA SER A 313 -22.26 -15.00 25.09
C SER A 313 -21.74 -15.50 26.44
N LYS A 314 -22.19 -14.84 27.51
CA LYS A 314 -21.93 -15.26 28.91
C LYS A 314 -22.84 -16.41 29.35
N LYS A 315 -23.80 -16.83 28.51
CA LYS A 315 -24.88 -17.72 28.93
C LYS A 315 -24.30 -19.08 29.33
N LYS A 316 -24.48 -19.44 30.60
CA LYS A 316 -24.34 -20.83 31.05
C LYS A 316 -25.44 -21.64 30.35
N ASN A 317 -25.14 -22.23 29.20
CA ASN A 317 -25.84 -23.44 28.80
C ASN A 317 -25.58 -24.47 29.90
N LEU A 318 -26.45 -24.52 30.90
CA LEU A 318 -26.53 -25.62 31.85
C LEU A 318 -26.96 -26.84 31.03
N SER A 319 -25.99 -27.61 30.54
CA SER A 319 -26.32 -28.94 30.07
C SER A 319 -26.79 -29.75 31.28
N LEU A 320 -27.63 -30.77 31.05
CA LEU A 320 -27.98 -31.72 32.11
C LEU A 320 -26.72 -32.33 32.76
N TYR A 321 -25.62 -32.38 31.99
CA TYR A 321 -24.31 -32.86 32.41
C TYR A 321 -23.61 -31.90 33.39
N ASP A 322 -23.67 -30.59 33.16
CA ASP A 322 -23.13 -29.57 34.09
C ASP A 322 -23.92 -29.55 35.40
N PHE A 323 -25.25 -29.74 35.32
CA PHE A 323 -26.09 -29.89 36.50
C PHE A 323 -25.74 -31.16 37.28
N MET A 324 -25.41 -32.26 36.58
CA MET A 324 -24.99 -33.51 37.22
C MET A 324 -23.59 -33.41 37.83
N GLU A 325 -22.60 -32.80 37.17
CA GLU A 325 -21.26 -32.63 37.77
C GLU A 325 -21.28 -31.76 39.03
N GLU A 326 -22.06 -30.67 39.05
CA GLU A 326 -22.22 -29.81 40.24
C GLU A 326 -22.96 -30.54 41.38
N TYR A 327 -23.86 -31.48 41.05
CA TYR A 327 -24.53 -32.34 42.04
C TYR A 327 -23.67 -33.52 42.54
N PHE A 328 -22.78 -34.07 41.70
CA PHE A 328 -21.96 -35.23 42.06
C PHE A 328 -20.62 -34.87 42.70
N THR A 329 -20.19 -33.61 42.63
CA THR A 329 -18.97 -33.11 43.32
C THR A 329 -19.21 -32.66 44.76
N PHE A 330 -20.45 -32.74 45.28
CA PHE A 330 -20.77 -32.56 46.70
C PHE A 330 -21.04 -33.90 47.40
N PRO A 331 -20.01 -34.64 47.88
CA PRO A 331 -20.27 -35.67 48.88
C PRO A 331 -20.56 -34.98 50.23
N SER A 332 -21.71 -35.33 50.83
CA SER A 332 -21.99 -35.30 52.28
C SER A 332 -22.94 -34.26 52.90
N GLN A 333 -23.94 -33.67 52.21
CA GLN A 333 -24.90 -32.80 52.92
C GLN A 333 -26.40 -32.97 52.64
N PHE A 334 -26.93 -34.18 52.40
CA PHE A 334 -28.39 -34.36 52.53
C PHE A 334 -28.81 -35.71 53.12
N ARG A 335 -28.72 -35.83 54.46
CA ARG A 335 -29.43 -36.85 55.27
C ARG A 335 -30.97 -36.73 55.23
N ILE A 336 -31.51 -35.77 54.48
CA ILE A 336 -32.95 -35.55 54.36
C ILE A 336 -33.59 -36.42 53.27
N ILE A 337 -32.86 -36.80 52.22
CA ILE A 337 -33.43 -37.60 51.10
C ILE A 337 -33.49 -39.10 51.45
N GLU A 338 -32.57 -39.63 52.27
CA GLU A 338 -32.67 -40.99 52.82
C GLU A 338 -33.91 -41.19 53.71
N ARG A 339 -34.42 -40.12 54.33
CA ARG A 339 -35.65 -40.18 55.15
C ARG A 339 -36.92 -40.17 54.31
N ILE A 340 -36.90 -39.56 53.12
CA ILE A 340 -38.06 -39.53 52.22
C ILE A 340 -38.18 -40.87 51.47
N PHE A 341 -37.07 -41.48 51.06
CA PHE A 341 -37.09 -42.80 50.41
C PHE A 341 -37.48 -43.95 51.34
N ASN A 342 -37.12 -43.89 52.62
CA ASN A 342 -37.53 -44.91 53.61
C ASN A 342 -38.99 -44.77 54.08
N TRP A 343 -39.71 -43.70 53.70
CA TRP A 343 -41.13 -43.54 54.02
C TRP A 343 -42.05 -44.04 52.88
N ILE A 344 -41.51 -44.21 51.66
CA ILE A 344 -42.27 -44.65 50.48
C ILE A 344 -42.21 -46.18 50.28
N THR A 345 -41.32 -46.89 50.98
CA THR A 345 -41.17 -48.37 50.88
C THR A 345 -41.96 -49.18 51.92
N PHE A 346 -42.78 -48.54 52.77
CA PHE A 346 -43.76 -49.22 53.63
C PHE A 346 -45.14 -48.58 53.50
N GLN A 347 -45.81 -48.83 52.37
CA GLN A 347 -47.27 -49.07 52.30
C GLN A 347 -47.56 -50.07 51.19
#